data_AF-A0A1M5B1Q6-F1
#
_entry.id   AF-A0A1M5B1Q6-F1
#
_cell.length_a   1.000
_cell.length_b   1.000
_cell.length_c   1.000
_cell.angle_alpha   90.00
_cell.angle_beta   90.00
_cell.angle_gamma   90.00
#
_symmetry.space_group_name_H-M   'P 1'
#
loop_
_entity.id
_entity.type
_entity.pdbx_description
1 polymer ?
#
loop_
_entity_poly.entity_id
_entity_poly.type
_entity_poly.pdbx_seq_one_letter_code
_entity_poly.pdbx_strand_id
1 'polypeptide(L)'
;MKKSILTAQLILPALITLSVFSYGQKKLETDKAGILVQTEYSKLRKANGYDGISQFDTISKNPVLVYAVTLKNKKFGVIDIYGKEILKPDYEEIAGMYSTNSALSAYHDHFLLKNEKGWAISDYKGKLITPFIYDMLTYEEYDHVGRRLSPEKWPLPIYKDSIFKARQKEDYIYLNIKGEKIQYSQRDDRLQFRTKASPDNYGVPKSLGSAKPFTDNLFQIQSTDGKSLSGVYDKTLRKMILPVEFNYVAFWNKALFLSANRDNGTYAYDLKGHLLSKEPMSYFSQAGNEKTPVILATNKSKKYAVFSKNFKPLTEFIYDYIKPSNYFLNGTIEASGAQERKTVLMNLEGKPIKFNVDYDQLRFKTNEFDDVAEAFISLRKKDKFAIVNHQGKLISDFVYDEILPECFVASDKFSLYEERLMSANHPNRFIYFKKDNKYGIMDNDYKVILNNTYDMIIESILDPYVYIAKYSSGKKKWGVYNVGERKEIIAPQFDTQIKSSDQFFIVNRNGKYGVYNTQGKEVLPIIYDHEISIDKRYNGMYYLSQYGTPIGYMDSLGNLIKSTP
;
A
#
# COMPACT_ATOMS: atom_id res chain seq x y z
N MET A 1 77.15 -38.37 4.61
CA MET A 1 77.03 -36.90 4.87
C MET A 1 76.38 -36.74 6.24
N LYS A 2 77.19 -36.56 7.30
CA LYS A 2 77.31 -35.36 8.17
C LYS A 2 75.98 -34.95 8.84
N LYS A 3 75.81 -35.14 10.17
CA LYS A 3 76.13 -34.20 11.30
C LYS A 3 75.35 -32.88 11.15
N SER A 4 74.67 -32.26 12.13
CA SER A 4 74.86 -32.13 13.60
C SER A 4 73.61 -31.41 14.18
N ILE A 5 73.12 -31.74 15.38
CA ILE A 5 73.35 -31.03 16.69
C ILE A 5 73.29 -29.48 16.59
N LEU A 6 72.32 -28.80 17.25
CA LEU A 6 72.48 -28.10 18.55
C LEU A 6 71.28 -27.16 18.86
N THR A 7 70.95 -27.14 20.15
CA THR A 7 70.00 -26.36 20.95
C THR A 7 70.28 -24.85 21.08
N ALA A 8 69.23 -24.05 21.32
CA ALA A 8 69.20 -22.85 22.21
C ALA A 8 67.71 -22.49 22.50
N GLN A 9 67.19 -22.69 23.73
CA GLN A 9 67.14 -21.74 24.87
C GLN A 9 66.26 -20.49 24.56
N LEU A 10 65.32 -19.97 25.37
CA LEU A 10 64.84 -20.15 26.76
C LEU A 10 63.66 -19.13 26.96
N ILE A 11 62.88 -19.23 28.07
CA ILE A 11 62.04 -18.15 28.71
C ILE A 11 60.66 -17.92 28.03
N LEU A 12 59.46 -17.87 28.65
CA LEU A 12 58.90 -18.07 30.01
C LEU A 12 57.32 -18.06 29.87
N PRO A 13 56.46 -17.93 30.90
CA PRO A 13 55.35 -18.85 31.17
C PRO A 13 53.93 -18.24 31.00
N ALA A 14 52.94 -19.13 31.12
CA ALA A 14 51.60 -18.91 31.69
C ALA A 14 50.85 -17.59 31.38
N LEU A 15 49.82 -17.68 30.55
CA LEU A 15 48.53 -17.05 30.85
C LEU A 15 47.40 -18.05 30.57
N ILE A 16 46.85 -18.59 31.66
CA ILE A 16 45.52 -19.18 31.69
C ILE A 16 44.57 -18.05 31.31
N THR A 17 44.05 -18.07 30.09
CA THR A 17 42.82 -17.37 29.76
C THR A 17 41.72 -18.43 29.74
N LEU A 18 40.95 -18.49 30.83
CA LEU A 18 39.60 -19.01 30.79
C LEU A 18 38.85 -18.22 29.71
N SER A 19 38.72 -18.79 28.52
CA SER A 19 37.69 -18.36 27.58
C SER A 19 36.36 -18.82 28.15
N VAL A 20 35.75 -17.97 28.98
CA VAL A 20 34.32 -18.03 29.24
C VAL A 20 33.67 -17.70 27.90
N PHE A 21 33.39 -18.71 27.09
CA PHE A 21 32.41 -18.61 26.03
C PHE A 21 31.10 -18.24 26.71
N SER A 22 30.68 -16.98 26.62
CA SER A 22 29.31 -16.63 26.90
C SER A 22 28.45 -17.42 25.92
N TYR A 23 27.75 -18.45 26.40
CA TYR A 23 26.71 -19.12 25.64
C TYR A 23 25.68 -18.06 25.22
N GLY A 24 25.76 -17.60 23.97
CA GLY A 24 24.79 -16.67 23.41
C GLY A 24 23.43 -17.35 23.39
N GLN A 25 22.42 -16.70 23.97
CA GLN A 25 21.05 -17.18 23.98
C GLN A 25 20.57 -17.38 22.53
N LYS A 26 20.05 -18.57 22.21
CA LYS A 26 19.57 -18.89 20.86
C LYS A 26 18.32 -18.05 20.56
N LYS A 27 18.24 -17.49 19.36
CA LYS A 27 17.03 -16.80 18.87
C LYS A 27 15.84 -17.77 18.88
N LEU A 28 14.68 -17.27 19.31
CA LEU A 28 13.41 -17.98 19.28
C LEU A 28 12.99 -18.29 17.84
N GLU A 29 12.36 -19.44 17.66
CA GLU A 29 11.90 -19.90 16.36
C GLU A 29 10.45 -19.46 16.12
N THR A 30 10.23 -18.84 14.96
CA THR A 30 8.91 -18.37 14.50
C THR A 30 8.64 -18.86 13.09
N ASP A 31 7.37 -18.92 12.71
CA ASP A 31 7.00 -19.05 11.30
C ASP A 31 7.28 -17.76 10.51
N LYS A 32 6.89 -17.74 9.22
CA LYS A 32 7.08 -16.59 8.33
C LYS A 32 6.23 -15.37 8.73
N ALA A 33 5.13 -15.58 9.45
CA ALA A 33 4.36 -14.48 10.00
C ALA A 33 5.07 -13.90 11.22
N GLY A 34 5.82 -14.68 12.00
CA GLY A 34 6.41 -14.26 13.27
C GLY A 34 5.68 -14.88 14.46
N ILE A 35 4.80 -15.85 14.21
CA ILE A 35 4.12 -16.61 15.26
C ILE A 35 5.13 -17.61 15.81
N LEU A 36 5.27 -17.67 17.14
CA LEU A 36 6.15 -18.65 17.79
C LEU A 36 5.72 -20.06 17.44
N VAL A 37 6.70 -20.93 17.15
CA VAL A 37 6.42 -22.37 17.07
C VAL A 37 5.91 -22.87 18.42
N GLN A 38 4.98 -23.82 18.40
CA GLN A 38 4.26 -24.31 19.59
C GLN A 38 5.17 -24.68 20.76
N THR A 39 6.33 -25.25 20.48
CA THR A 39 7.32 -25.68 21.48
C THR A 39 7.95 -24.50 22.21
N GLU A 40 8.40 -23.46 21.49
CA GLU A 40 8.98 -22.25 22.08
C GLU A 40 7.92 -21.43 22.82
N TYR A 41 6.70 -21.33 22.25
CA TYR A 41 5.56 -20.70 22.92
C TYR A 41 5.28 -21.33 24.29
N SER A 42 5.20 -22.67 24.33
CA SER A 42 4.92 -23.42 25.56
C SER A 42 6.02 -23.27 26.61
N LYS A 43 7.30 -23.24 26.18
CA LYS A 43 8.45 -23.00 27.07
C LYS A 43 8.38 -21.63 27.73
N LEU A 44 8.17 -20.57 26.94
CA LEU A 44 8.12 -19.20 27.45
C LEU A 44 6.95 -18.98 28.41
N ARG A 45 5.76 -19.50 28.08
CA ARG A 45 4.61 -19.45 28.98
C ARG A 45 4.89 -20.15 30.30
N LYS A 46 5.46 -21.35 30.26
CA LYS A 46 5.78 -22.11 31.48
C LYS A 46 6.84 -21.40 32.34
N ALA A 47 7.88 -20.85 31.71
CA ALA A 47 8.99 -20.22 32.42
C ALA A 47 8.59 -18.90 33.11
N ASN A 48 7.75 -18.09 32.46
CA ASN A 48 7.43 -16.73 32.93
C ASN A 48 5.99 -16.57 33.44
N GLY A 49 5.15 -17.59 33.24
CA GLY A 49 3.74 -17.58 33.63
C GLY A 49 2.90 -16.62 32.77
N TYR A 50 3.20 -16.49 31.48
CA TYR A 50 2.39 -15.68 30.57
C TYR A 50 1.07 -16.38 30.24
N ASP A 51 -0.01 -15.61 30.20
CA ASP A 51 -1.32 -16.04 29.72
C ASP A 51 -1.34 -16.13 28.20
N GLY A 52 -0.72 -15.15 27.53
CA GLY A 52 -0.66 -15.04 26.08
C GLY A 52 0.61 -14.35 25.59
N ILE A 53 1.00 -14.65 24.35
CA ILE A 53 2.10 -13.98 23.66
C ILE A 53 1.63 -13.60 22.25
N SER A 54 1.89 -12.36 21.85
CA SER A 54 1.57 -11.86 20.51
C SER A 54 2.54 -12.42 19.47
N GLN A 55 2.28 -12.13 18.21
CA GLN A 55 3.22 -12.39 17.12
C GLN A 55 4.43 -11.47 17.29
N PHE A 56 5.62 -11.96 16.91
CA PHE A 56 6.78 -11.12 16.75
C PHE A 56 6.61 -10.22 15.54
N ASP A 57 6.79 -8.92 15.73
CA ASP A 57 6.70 -7.94 14.64
C ASP A 57 7.86 -6.96 14.70
N THR A 58 8.23 -6.43 13.53
CA THR A 58 9.27 -5.41 13.42
C THR A 58 8.66 -4.06 13.78
N ILE A 59 9.04 -3.53 14.94
CA ILE A 59 8.49 -2.26 15.47
C ILE A 59 9.39 -1.04 15.17
N SER A 60 10.62 -1.27 14.72
CA SER A 60 11.54 -0.23 14.24
C SER A 60 12.49 -0.83 13.21
N LYS A 61 12.84 -0.06 12.18
CA LYS A 61 13.84 -0.45 11.16
C LYS A 61 15.21 0.15 11.41
N ASN A 62 15.32 1.10 12.33
CA ASN A 62 16.58 1.76 12.68
C ASN A 62 16.58 2.22 14.16
N PRO A 63 17.10 1.41 15.10
CA PRO A 63 17.63 0.05 14.88
C PRO A 63 16.52 -0.96 14.53
N VAL A 64 16.88 -2.11 13.95
CA VAL A 64 15.90 -3.18 13.69
C VAL A 64 15.48 -3.79 15.03
N LEU A 65 14.23 -3.54 15.44
CA LEU A 65 13.64 -4.06 16.67
C LEU A 65 12.50 -5.00 16.31
N VAL A 66 12.60 -6.25 16.77
CA VAL A 66 11.59 -7.28 16.55
C VAL A 66 11.13 -7.80 17.90
N TYR A 67 9.89 -7.51 18.26
CA TYR A 67 9.35 -7.75 19.61
C TYR A 67 8.01 -8.45 19.56
N ALA A 68 7.69 -9.14 20.66
CA ALA A 68 6.35 -9.65 20.94
C ALA A 68 5.85 -9.07 22.27
N VAL A 69 4.55 -8.83 22.34
CA VAL A 69 3.84 -8.40 23.55
C VAL A 69 3.42 -9.63 24.34
N THR A 70 3.70 -9.61 25.63
CA THR A 70 3.29 -10.65 26.57
C THR A 70 2.10 -10.16 27.38
N LEU A 71 1.18 -11.08 27.69
CA LEU A 71 0.01 -10.83 28.53
C LEU A 71 0.11 -11.69 29.78
N LYS A 72 -0.04 -11.09 30.95
CA LYS A 72 -0.12 -11.78 32.23
C LYS A 72 -1.01 -10.99 33.17
N ASN A 73 -2.03 -11.63 33.76
CA ASN A 73 -2.95 -11.00 34.70
C ASN A 73 -3.56 -9.68 34.17
N LYS A 74 -3.95 -9.66 32.89
CA LYS A 74 -4.49 -8.47 32.20
C LYS A 74 -3.51 -7.29 32.06
N LYS A 75 -2.23 -7.47 32.36
CA LYS A 75 -1.16 -6.49 32.14
C LYS A 75 -0.24 -6.95 31.00
N PHE A 76 0.30 -5.99 30.26
CA PHE A 76 1.12 -6.19 29.07
C PHE A 76 2.59 -5.94 29.38
N GLY A 77 3.45 -6.74 28.76
CA GLY A 77 4.91 -6.61 28.75
C GLY A 77 5.47 -6.80 27.34
N VAL A 78 6.79 -6.76 27.19
CA VAL A 78 7.49 -6.89 25.89
C VAL A 78 8.70 -7.78 26.03
N ILE A 79 8.85 -8.70 25.07
CA ILE A 79 10.04 -9.57 24.96
C ILE A 79 10.74 -9.38 23.61
N ASP A 80 12.05 -9.58 23.61
CA ASP A 80 12.86 -9.64 22.39
C ASP A 80 12.87 -11.01 21.71
N ILE A 81 13.52 -11.07 20.54
CA ILE A 81 13.67 -12.32 19.75
C ILE A 81 14.44 -13.43 20.46
N TYR A 82 15.05 -13.16 21.62
CA TYR A 82 15.71 -14.16 22.46
C TYR A 82 14.84 -14.55 23.67
N GLY A 83 13.66 -13.94 23.82
CA GLY A 83 12.75 -14.15 24.93
C GLY A 83 13.11 -13.35 26.18
N LYS A 84 14.02 -12.38 26.08
CA LYS A 84 14.37 -11.49 27.19
C LYS A 84 13.28 -10.46 27.39
N GLU A 85 12.81 -10.30 28.62
CA GLU A 85 11.90 -9.22 29.00
C GLU A 85 12.59 -7.86 28.85
N ILE A 86 12.07 -7.06 27.93
CA ILE A 86 12.36 -5.63 27.79
C ILE A 86 11.46 -4.84 28.75
N LEU A 87 10.19 -5.24 28.81
CA LEU A 87 9.18 -4.71 29.74
C LEU A 87 8.49 -5.88 30.42
N LYS A 88 8.40 -5.83 31.75
CA LYS A 88 7.62 -6.80 32.51
C LYS A 88 6.12 -6.55 32.32
N PRO A 89 5.26 -7.58 32.46
CA PRO A 89 3.81 -7.40 32.43
C PRO A 89 3.25 -6.55 33.59
N ASP A 90 3.38 -5.23 33.49
CA ASP A 90 2.94 -4.26 34.51
C ASP A 90 2.05 -3.15 33.92
N TYR A 91 1.86 -3.13 32.60
CA TYR A 91 1.20 -2.03 31.89
C TYR A 91 -0.22 -2.39 31.47
N GLU A 92 -1.14 -1.44 31.56
CA GLU A 92 -2.51 -1.59 31.02
C GLU A 92 -2.54 -1.42 29.51
N GLU A 93 -1.60 -0.66 28.99
CA GLU A 93 -1.43 -0.42 27.57
C GLU A 93 0.03 -0.06 27.26
N ILE A 94 0.50 -0.57 26.13
CA ILE A 94 1.76 -0.20 25.51
C ILE A 94 1.42 0.28 24.10
N ALA A 95 1.46 1.59 23.86
CA ALA A 95 1.19 2.17 22.56
C ALA A 95 2.49 2.40 21.76
N GLY A 96 2.34 2.53 20.44
CA GLY A 96 3.47 2.56 19.50
C GLY A 96 3.93 1.18 19.02
N MET A 97 3.16 0.12 19.30
CA MET A 97 3.45 -1.26 18.88
C MET A 97 2.45 -1.82 17.85
N TYR A 98 1.56 -0.98 17.32
CA TYR A 98 0.57 -1.38 16.32
C TYR A 98 1.22 -1.43 14.91
N SER A 99 0.80 -2.41 14.11
CA SER A 99 1.43 -2.83 12.84
C SER A 99 1.79 -1.72 11.85
N THR A 100 2.79 -2.03 11.03
CA THR A 100 3.59 -1.30 10.03
C THR A 100 2.91 -0.37 9.00
N ASN A 101 1.63 -0.01 9.14
CA ASN A 101 0.91 0.79 8.13
C ASN A 101 0.76 2.28 8.47
N SER A 102 1.27 2.73 9.62
CA SER A 102 1.44 4.16 9.89
C SER A 102 2.84 4.60 9.50
N ALA A 103 2.96 5.73 8.80
CA ALA A 103 4.25 6.33 8.45
C ALA A 103 5.15 6.57 9.69
N LEU A 104 4.55 6.66 10.88
CA LEU A 104 5.25 6.81 12.18
C LEU A 104 5.95 5.53 12.65
N SER A 105 5.55 4.35 12.13
CA SER A 105 6.03 3.03 12.58
C SER A 105 7.46 2.65 12.16
N ALA A 106 8.08 3.42 11.26
CA ALA A 106 9.39 3.07 10.72
C ALA A 106 10.57 3.39 11.67
N TYR A 107 10.35 4.17 12.74
CA TYR A 107 11.42 4.75 13.58
C TYR A 107 11.06 4.87 15.06
N HIS A 108 10.42 3.86 15.66
CA HIS A 108 10.11 3.89 17.08
C HIS A 108 11.33 3.57 17.95
N ASP A 109 11.91 4.61 18.56
CA ASP A 109 12.90 4.50 19.63
C ASP A 109 12.26 4.55 21.04
N HIS A 110 10.93 4.56 21.12
CA HIS A 110 10.19 4.83 22.35
C HIS A 110 8.92 4.00 22.48
N PHE A 111 8.53 3.69 23.72
CA PHE A 111 7.21 3.18 24.06
C PHE A 111 6.40 4.23 24.81
N LEU A 112 5.09 4.27 24.55
CA LEU A 112 4.14 5.00 25.40
C LEU A 112 3.48 3.99 26.32
N LEU A 113 3.74 4.11 27.61
CA LEU A 113 3.35 3.14 28.63
C LEU A 113 2.21 3.71 29.45
N LYS A 114 1.14 2.95 29.64
CA LYS A 114 0.04 3.29 30.55
C LYS A 114 0.02 2.32 31.72
N ASN A 115 -0.11 2.86 32.92
CA ASN A 115 -0.47 2.11 34.13
C ASN A 115 -1.56 2.87 34.91
N GLU A 116 -1.88 2.38 36.09
CA GLU A 116 -2.92 2.94 36.97
C GLU A 116 -2.70 4.40 37.37
N LYS A 117 -1.45 4.90 37.30
CA LYS A 117 -1.09 6.29 37.63
C LYS A 117 -1.23 7.25 36.44
N GLY A 118 -1.25 6.74 35.22
CA GLY A 118 -1.29 7.53 33.98
C GLY A 118 -0.34 6.99 32.92
N TRP A 119 0.10 7.88 32.03
CA TRP A 119 0.98 7.61 30.90
C TRP A 119 2.42 8.10 31.14
N ALA A 120 3.39 7.41 30.55
CA ALA A 120 4.81 7.77 30.53
C ALA A 120 5.48 7.38 29.20
N ILE A 121 6.63 7.99 28.93
CA ILE A 121 7.52 7.67 27.80
C ILE A 121 8.66 6.81 28.34
N SER A 122 9.00 5.72 27.65
CA SER A 122 10.27 5.03 27.82
C SER A 122 11.06 5.01 26.52
N ASP A 123 12.36 4.76 26.60
CA ASP A 123 13.12 4.31 25.42
C ASP A 123 12.73 2.87 25.02
N TYR A 124 13.22 2.43 23.87
CA TYR A 124 12.98 1.09 23.32
C TYR A 124 13.58 -0.05 24.15
N LYS A 125 14.41 0.26 25.17
CA LYS A 125 14.96 -0.71 26.13
C LYS A 125 14.12 -0.77 27.42
N GLY A 126 13.03 -0.02 27.49
CA GLY A 126 12.13 0.05 28.64
C GLY A 126 12.59 1.01 29.74
N LYS A 127 13.64 1.82 29.53
CA LYS A 127 14.05 2.83 30.50
C LYS A 127 13.13 4.03 30.42
N LEU A 128 12.49 4.38 31.53
CA LEU A 128 11.62 5.55 31.62
C LEU A 128 12.40 6.84 31.31
N ILE A 129 11.81 7.65 30.43
CA ILE A 129 12.24 9.01 30.07
C ILE A 129 11.42 10.03 30.86
N THR A 130 10.12 9.76 31.03
CA THR A 130 9.21 10.60 31.83
C THR A 130 8.53 9.77 32.92
N PRO A 131 8.07 10.39 34.02
CA PRO A 131 7.28 9.70 35.03
C PRO A 131 5.83 9.48 34.56
N PHE A 132 5.11 8.57 35.24
CA PHE A 132 3.68 8.31 35.00
C PHE A 132 2.81 9.43 35.59
N ILE A 133 2.74 10.56 34.88
CA ILE A 133 2.07 11.80 35.33
C ILE A 133 1.11 12.39 34.29
N TYR A 134 0.96 11.74 33.14
CA TYR A 134 0.15 12.24 32.04
C TYR A 134 -1.19 11.51 31.98
N ASP A 135 -2.28 12.25 31.79
CA ASP A 135 -3.62 11.66 31.67
C ASP A 135 -3.82 11.02 30.28
N MET A 136 -3.09 11.53 29.28
CA MET A 136 -3.07 11.04 27.91
C MET A 136 -1.69 11.31 27.31
N LEU A 137 -1.21 10.40 26.46
CA LEU A 137 0.04 10.55 25.73
C LEU A 137 -0.10 9.93 24.35
N THR A 138 0.18 10.69 23.30
CA THR A 138 0.10 10.24 21.90
C THR A 138 1.28 10.76 21.09
N TYR A 139 1.52 10.16 19.93
CA TYR A 139 2.36 10.76 18.89
C TYR A 139 1.53 11.83 18.15
N GLU A 140 2.11 13.00 17.88
CA GLU A 140 1.44 13.99 17.02
C GLU A 140 1.84 13.77 15.56
N GLU A 141 0.85 13.54 14.69
CA GLU A 141 1.08 13.25 13.28
C GLU A 141 1.43 14.51 12.46
N TYR A 142 2.10 14.28 11.32
CA TYR A 142 2.63 15.29 10.40
C TYR A 142 1.59 16.35 9.96
N ASP A 143 0.32 15.98 9.84
CA ASP A 143 -0.72 16.85 9.25
C ASP A 143 -1.14 18.02 10.15
N HIS A 144 -0.97 17.91 11.47
CA HIS A 144 -1.29 18.98 12.44
C HIS A 144 -0.08 19.89 12.74
N VAL A 145 1.10 19.52 12.26
CA VAL A 145 2.36 20.22 12.49
C VAL A 145 2.66 21.16 11.31
N GLY A 146 2.26 22.43 11.43
CA GLY A 146 2.60 23.51 10.51
C GLY A 146 4.11 23.80 10.42
N ARG A 147 4.62 24.07 9.22
CA ARG A 147 6.05 24.37 9.00
C ARG A 147 6.40 25.83 9.27
N ARG A 148 7.56 26.07 9.90
CA ARG A 148 8.54 27.08 9.43
C ARG A 148 9.86 26.38 9.06
N LEU A 149 9.74 25.39 8.19
CA LEU A 149 10.83 24.78 7.42
C LEU A 149 10.84 25.47 6.05
N SER A 150 11.99 25.97 5.59
CA SER A 150 12.13 26.63 4.28
C SER A 150 11.57 25.79 3.12
N PRO A 151 11.07 26.43 2.04
CA PRO A 151 10.05 25.85 1.18
C PRO A 151 10.63 25.13 -0.03
N GLU A 152 11.00 23.85 0.08
CA GLU A 152 11.24 23.02 -1.11
C GLU A 152 10.60 21.63 -0.94
N LYS A 153 9.63 21.32 -1.80
CA LYS A 153 8.68 20.20 -1.67
C LYS A 153 9.31 18.85 -2.05
N TRP A 154 9.57 18.02 -1.06
CA TRP A 154 8.94 16.73 -0.71
C TRP A 154 9.29 16.51 0.78
N PRO A 155 8.57 15.72 1.58
CA PRO A 155 8.88 15.60 3.00
C PRO A 155 10.28 15.03 3.16
N LEU A 156 11.23 15.85 3.62
CA LEU A 156 12.33 15.30 4.42
C LEU A 156 11.64 14.39 5.45
N PRO A 157 12.02 13.11 5.58
CA PRO A 157 11.36 12.20 6.49
C PRO A 157 11.42 12.78 7.91
N ILE A 158 10.31 13.39 8.34
CA ILE A 158 10.13 14.01 9.66
C ILE A 158 10.21 12.96 10.77
N TYR A 159 10.25 11.67 10.41
CA TYR A 159 10.30 10.53 11.32
C TYR A 159 11.43 10.60 12.36
N LYS A 160 12.50 11.38 12.11
CA LYS A 160 13.62 11.51 13.05
C LYS A 160 13.31 12.38 14.28
N ASP A 161 12.34 13.30 14.18
CA ASP A 161 12.00 14.26 15.23
C ASP A 161 10.51 14.19 15.63
N SER A 162 9.99 12.97 15.83
CA SER A 162 8.62 12.78 16.34
C SER A 162 8.39 13.57 17.63
N ILE A 163 7.22 14.21 17.75
CA ILE A 163 6.82 14.98 18.94
C ILE A 163 5.73 14.20 19.67
N PHE A 164 5.82 14.12 20.99
CA PHE A 164 4.75 13.56 21.81
C PHE A 164 3.80 14.68 22.24
N LYS A 165 2.51 14.44 22.13
CA LYS A 165 1.47 15.26 22.72
C LYS A 165 1.02 14.61 24.02
N ALA A 166 1.13 15.35 25.11
CA ALA A 166 0.73 14.89 26.42
C ALA A 166 -0.35 15.81 26.99
N ARG A 167 -1.36 15.22 27.63
CA ARG A 167 -2.30 15.95 28.47
C ARG A 167 -1.87 15.80 29.92
N GLN A 168 -1.74 16.92 30.61
CA GLN A 168 -1.49 16.95 32.04
C GLN A 168 -2.48 17.91 32.68
N LYS A 169 -3.48 17.38 33.41
CA LYS A 169 -4.65 18.14 33.87
C LYS A 169 -5.44 18.69 32.68
N GLU A 170 -5.73 19.99 32.66
CA GLU A 170 -6.52 20.64 31.60
C GLU A 170 -5.67 21.12 30.41
N ASP A 171 -4.34 21.06 30.50
CA ASP A 171 -3.44 21.60 29.48
C ASP A 171 -2.81 20.51 28.60
N TYR A 172 -2.59 20.86 27.32
CA TYR A 172 -1.76 20.09 26.40
C TYR A 172 -0.33 20.65 26.35
N ILE A 173 0.64 19.74 26.47
CA ILE A 173 2.05 20.03 26.28
C ILE A 173 2.64 19.16 25.17
N TYR A 174 3.69 19.65 24.54
CA TYR A 174 4.42 18.91 23.51
C TYR A 174 5.83 18.62 23.99
N LEU A 175 6.27 17.38 23.83
CA LEU A 175 7.56 16.88 24.28
C LEU A 175 8.39 16.41 23.08
N ASN A 176 9.69 16.68 23.10
CA ASN A 176 10.61 16.07 22.14
C ASN A 176 10.87 14.60 22.48
N ILE A 177 11.64 13.92 21.64
CA ILE A 177 12.05 12.52 21.85
C ILE A 177 12.77 12.27 23.19
N LYS A 178 13.33 13.29 23.84
CA LYS A 178 13.98 13.20 25.16
C LYS A 178 13.02 13.47 26.33
N GLY A 179 11.73 13.68 26.05
CA GLY A 179 10.73 14.04 27.06
C GLY A 179 10.80 15.51 27.50
N GLU A 180 11.54 16.37 26.80
CA GLU A 180 11.68 17.79 27.14
C GLU A 180 10.58 18.61 26.48
N LYS A 181 10.02 19.59 27.20
CA LYS A 181 8.95 20.46 26.66
C LYS A 181 9.45 21.29 25.48
N ILE A 182 8.71 21.29 24.37
CA ILE A 182 8.99 22.10 23.18
C ILE A 182 8.08 23.34 23.18
N GLN A 183 8.65 24.49 22.82
CA GLN A 183 7.87 25.70 22.53
C GLN A 183 7.28 25.64 21.13
N TYR A 184 6.00 26.00 21.01
CA TYR A 184 5.26 26.04 19.76
C TYR A 184 4.47 27.34 19.66
N SER A 185 4.12 27.72 18.43
CA SER A 185 3.14 28.79 18.18
C SER A 185 2.01 28.24 17.33
N GLN A 186 0.77 28.55 17.68
CA GLN A 186 -0.40 28.25 16.84
C GLN A 186 -0.61 29.36 15.82
N ARG A 187 -0.83 28.96 14.56
CA ARG A 187 -1.30 29.84 13.49
C ARG A 187 -2.25 29.03 12.63
N ASP A 188 -3.51 29.44 12.59
CA ASP A 188 -4.64 28.63 12.11
C ASP A 188 -4.73 27.29 12.90
N ASP A 189 -5.34 26.25 12.32
CA ASP A 189 -5.42 24.90 12.92
C ASP A 189 -4.08 24.11 12.89
N ARG A 190 -2.93 24.80 12.80
CA ARG A 190 -1.60 24.19 12.62
C ARG A 190 -0.56 24.68 13.63
N LEU A 191 0.25 23.76 14.14
CA LEU A 191 1.31 24.02 15.12
C LEU A 191 2.66 24.28 14.44
N GLN A 192 3.28 25.45 14.63
CA GLN A 192 4.62 25.71 14.08
C GLN A 192 5.76 25.43 15.06
N PHE A 193 6.70 24.58 14.63
CA PHE A 193 7.94 24.26 15.35
C PHE A 193 9.16 24.80 14.58
N ARG A 194 10.20 25.25 15.28
CA ARG A 194 11.43 25.80 14.68
C ARG A 194 12.54 24.74 14.68
N THR A 195 13.05 24.35 13.51
CA THR A 195 14.27 23.50 13.37
C THR A 195 15.28 24.09 12.38
N LYS A 196 16.56 23.70 12.47
CA LYS A 196 17.71 24.23 11.70
C LYS A 196 18.23 23.18 10.70
N ALA A 197 17.89 23.23 9.39
CA ALA A 197 18.72 22.82 8.22
C ALA A 197 17.93 22.46 6.93
N SER A 198 18.43 22.84 5.75
CA SER A 198 18.06 22.32 4.40
C SER A 198 19.36 22.11 3.58
N PRO A 199 19.50 21.08 2.70
CA PRO A 199 20.74 20.81 1.95
C PRO A 199 21.00 21.80 0.78
N ASP A 200 22.28 22.06 0.48
CA ASP A 200 22.77 22.98 -0.56
C ASP A 200 22.51 22.52 -2.02
N ASN A 201 21.41 22.96 -2.65
CA ASN A 201 21.11 22.92 -4.11
C ASN A 201 21.38 21.58 -4.84
N TYR A 202 21.28 20.44 -4.13
CA TYR A 202 21.43 19.06 -4.66
C TYR A 202 22.77 18.77 -5.39
N GLY A 203 23.80 19.58 -5.14
CA GLY A 203 25.09 19.49 -5.83
C GLY A 203 25.09 20.03 -7.27
N VAL A 204 24.02 20.72 -7.69
CA VAL A 204 23.98 21.48 -8.95
C VAL A 204 24.68 22.82 -8.73
N PRO A 205 25.58 23.27 -9.64
CA PRO A 205 26.24 24.57 -9.50
C PRO A 205 25.23 25.71 -9.35
N LYS A 206 25.31 26.46 -8.23
CA LYS A 206 24.42 27.59 -7.94
C LYS A 206 24.48 28.68 -9.02
N SER A 207 25.58 28.76 -9.77
CA SER A 207 25.74 29.67 -10.91
C SER A 207 24.79 29.38 -12.08
N LEU A 208 24.24 28.16 -12.18
CA LEU A 208 23.26 27.81 -13.21
C LEU A 208 21.85 28.27 -12.83
N GLY A 209 21.57 28.41 -11.52
CA GLY A 209 20.26 28.77 -10.98
C GLY A 209 19.82 27.85 -9.83
N SER A 210 18.55 27.99 -9.44
CA SER A 210 17.92 27.11 -8.45
C SER A 210 17.58 25.77 -9.10
N ALA A 211 17.98 24.67 -8.46
CA ALA A 211 17.79 23.33 -8.98
C ALA A 211 16.60 22.63 -8.32
N LYS A 212 15.73 22.06 -9.16
CA LYS A 212 14.63 21.19 -8.74
C LYS A 212 14.78 19.83 -9.41
N PRO A 213 14.81 18.72 -8.66
CA PRO A 213 15.01 17.39 -9.25
C PRO A 213 13.81 16.93 -10.08
N PHE A 214 14.07 16.40 -11.27
CA PHE A 214 13.16 15.49 -11.99
C PHE A 214 13.46 14.04 -11.65
N THR A 215 14.75 13.70 -11.51
CA THR A 215 15.29 12.42 -11.04
C THR A 215 16.54 12.69 -10.19
N ASP A 216 17.23 11.64 -9.73
CA ASP A 216 18.51 11.79 -9.02
C ASP A 216 19.60 12.48 -9.87
N ASN A 217 19.48 12.40 -11.20
CA ASN A 217 20.49 12.88 -12.14
C ASN A 217 20.01 14.03 -13.04
N LEU A 218 18.70 14.20 -13.22
CA LEU A 218 18.13 15.20 -14.12
C LEU A 218 17.41 16.28 -13.31
N PHE A 219 17.74 17.55 -13.56
CA PHE A 219 17.25 18.68 -12.77
C PHE A 219 16.65 19.76 -13.69
N GLN A 220 15.48 20.27 -13.31
CA GLN A 220 15.01 21.57 -13.78
C GLN A 220 15.86 22.66 -13.14
N ILE A 221 16.37 23.57 -13.96
CA ILE A 221 17.11 24.75 -13.51
C ILE A 221 16.23 25.97 -13.72
N GLN A 222 15.96 26.72 -12.66
CA GLN A 222 15.19 27.96 -12.73
C GLN A 222 16.11 29.18 -12.58
N SER A 223 15.92 30.16 -13.45
CA SER A 223 16.69 31.41 -13.43
C SER A 223 16.44 32.18 -12.13
N THR A 224 17.50 32.77 -11.58
CA THR A 224 17.46 33.59 -10.36
C THR A 224 17.30 35.08 -10.65
N ASP A 225 17.24 35.45 -11.93
CA ASP A 225 17.17 36.83 -12.43
C ASP A 225 15.74 37.41 -12.52
N GLY A 226 14.75 36.70 -11.97
CA GLY A 226 13.35 37.11 -11.94
C GLY A 226 12.55 36.83 -13.22
N LYS A 227 13.19 36.41 -14.32
CA LYS A 227 12.50 36.09 -15.59
C LYS A 227 11.74 34.77 -15.57
N SER A 228 11.91 33.96 -14.51
CA SER A 228 11.27 32.65 -14.34
C SER A 228 11.54 31.67 -15.50
N LEU A 229 12.67 31.82 -16.19
CA LEU A 229 13.06 30.91 -17.28
C LEU A 229 13.60 29.61 -16.71
N SER A 230 13.44 28.55 -17.48
CA SER A 230 13.78 27.19 -17.13
C SER A 230 14.71 26.55 -18.15
N GLY A 231 15.60 25.69 -17.67
CA GLY A 231 16.43 24.78 -18.46
C GLY A 231 16.50 23.40 -17.80
N VAL A 232 17.29 22.51 -18.38
CA VAL A 232 17.45 21.14 -17.87
C VAL A 232 18.93 20.80 -17.77
N TYR A 233 19.37 20.34 -16.61
CA TYR A 233 20.75 19.94 -16.32
C TYR A 233 20.83 18.45 -16.01
N ASP A 234 21.79 17.77 -16.61
CA ASP A 234 22.16 16.41 -16.25
C ASP A 234 23.43 16.43 -15.41
N LYS A 235 23.31 15.95 -14.17
CA LYS A 235 24.39 15.90 -13.17
C LYS A 235 25.43 14.82 -13.46
N THR A 236 25.05 13.72 -14.12
CA THR A 236 25.98 12.67 -14.52
C THR A 236 26.86 13.15 -15.66
N LEU A 237 26.26 13.76 -16.68
CA LEU A 237 26.97 14.36 -17.82
C LEU A 237 27.61 15.70 -17.48
N ARG A 238 27.25 16.30 -16.34
CA ARG A 238 27.65 17.63 -15.88
C ARG A 238 27.40 18.73 -16.91
N LYS A 239 26.29 18.65 -17.64
CA LYS A 239 25.99 19.53 -18.79
C LYS A 239 24.52 19.97 -18.78
N MET A 240 24.26 21.19 -19.27
CA MET A 240 22.91 21.59 -19.67
C MET A 240 22.45 20.74 -20.88
N ILE A 241 21.35 20.02 -20.70
CA ILE A 241 20.62 19.34 -21.77
C ILE A 241 19.80 20.37 -22.56
N LEU A 242 19.10 21.25 -21.84
CA LEU A 242 18.38 22.39 -22.41
C LEU A 242 18.86 23.67 -21.73
N PRO A 243 19.26 24.73 -22.46
CA PRO A 243 19.65 26.01 -21.86
C PRO A 243 18.49 26.66 -21.07
N VAL A 244 18.82 27.58 -20.15
CA VAL A 244 17.84 28.30 -19.31
C VAL A 244 17.20 29.45 -20.11
N GLU A 245 16.36 29.09 -21.08
CA GLU A 245 15.72 30.05 -21.99
C GLU A 245 14.24 29.73 -22.27
N PHE A 246 13.69 28.71 -21.62
CA PHE A 246 12.32 28.25 -21.85
C PHE A 246 11.38 28.76 -20.76
N ASN A 247 10.16 29.12 -21.12
CA ASN A 247 9.15 29.57 -20.16
C ASN A 247 8.75 28.45 -19.19
N TYR A 248 8.78 27.20 -19.69
CA TYR A 248 8.47 26.01 -18.91
C TYR A 248 9.16 24.79 -19.50
N VAL A 249 9.61 23.88 -18.65
CA VAL A 249 10.14 22.56 -19.05
C VAL A 249 9.49 21.47 -18.21
N ALA A 250 9.23 20.33 -18.83
CA ALA A 250 8.73 19.13 -18.15
C ALA A 250 9.45 17.88 -18.64
N PHE A 251 9.57 16.91 -17.75
CA PHE A 251 10.11 15.59 -18.03
C PHE A 251 9.00 14.55 -18.02
N TRP A 252 8.86 13.83 -19.13
CA TRP A 252 7.87 12.78 -19.34
C TRP A 252 8.53 11.43 -19.13
N ASN A 253 8.47 10.94 -17.90
CA ASN A 253 9.23 9.78 -17.41
C ASN A 253 8.89 8.46 -18.11
N LYS A 254 7.66 8.26 -18.61
CA LYS A 254 7.22 7.00 -19.20
C LYS A 254 7.73 6.83 -20.63
N ALA A 255 7.69 7.91 -21.41
CA ALA A 255 8.19 7.94 -22.78
C ALA A 255 9.65 8.44 -22.90
N LEU A 256 10.24 8.93 -21.80
CA LEU A 256 11.61 9.43 -21.68
C LEU A 256 11.96 10.57 -22.65
N PHE A 257 11.17 11.65 -22.61
CA PHE A 257 11.45 12.88 -23.38
C PHE A 257 11.22 14.14 -22.54
N LEU A 258 11.72 15.26 -23.03
CA LEU A 258 11.52 16.59 -22.44
C LEU A 258 10.56 17.38 -23.31
N SER A 259 9.64 18.12 -22.70
CA SER A 259 8.88 19.17 -23.40
C SER A 259 9.32 20.53 -22.90
N ALA A 260 9.57 21.46 -23.81
CA ALA A 260 9.98 22.82 -23.46
C ALA A 260 9.16 23.85 -24.22
N ASN A 261 8.64 24.83 -23.49
CA ASN A 261 7.76 25.88 -24.02
C ASN A 261 8.56 27.13 -24.40
N ARG A 262 8.29 27.64 -25.61
CA ARG A 262 8.71 28.95 -26.13
C ARG A 262 7.47 29.73 -26.57
N ASP A 263 7.65 31.00 -26.93
CA ASP A 263 6.56 31.94 -27.22
C ASP A 263 5.56 31.47 -28.30
N ASN A 264 5.95 30.55 -29.17
CA ASN A 264 5.12 30.03 -30.28
C ASN A 264 4.57 28.60 -30.05
N GLY A 265 4.83 28.00 -28.88
CA GLY A 265 4.30 26.70 -28.44
C GLY A 265 5.34 25.80 -27.77
N THR A 266 4.99 24.53 -27.57
CA THR A 266 5.83 23.57 -26.83
C THR A 266 6.46 22.57 -27.79
N TYR A 267 7.77 22.37 -27.67
CA TYR A 267 8.54 21.43 -28.49
C TYR A 267 8.99 20.22 -27.66
N ALA A 268 9.13 19.07 -28.33
CA ALA A 268 9.66 17.85 -27.73
C ALA A 268 11.15 17.71 -28.03
N TYR A 269 11.93 17.28 -27.03
CA TYR A 269 13.36 17.04 -27.10
C TYR A 269 13.72 15.67 -26.52
N ASP A 270 14.76 15.04 -27.03
CA ASP A 270 15.35 13.87 -26.38
C ASP A 270 16.15 14.27 -25.13
N LEU A 271 16.61 13.28 -24.35
CA LEU A 271 17.43 13.51 -23.16
C LEU A 271 18.87 13.96 -23.46
N LYS A 272 19.23 14.12 -24.74
CA LYS A 272 20.50 14.72 -25.19
C LYS A 272 20.31 16.18 -25.64
N GLY A 273 19.08 16.68 -25.67
CA GLY A 273 18.74 18.04 -26.08
C GLY A 273 18.46 18.21 -27.57
N HIS A 274 18.35 17.12 -28.35
CA HIS A 274 17.99 17.21 -29.76
C HIS A 274 16.49 17.41 -29.93
N LEU A 275 16.11 18.32 -30.82
CA LEU A 275 14.72 18.59 -31.17
C LEU A 275 14.09 17.38 -31.88
N LEU A 276 12.98 16.88 -31.35
CA LEU A 276 12.22 15.75 -31.89
C LEU A 276 11.02 16.21 -32.72
N SER A 277 10.30 17.24 -32.24
CA SER A 277 9.08 17.73 -32.91
C SER A 277 9.42 18.75 -34.01
N LYS A 278 8.96 18.49 -35.24
CA LYS A 278 9.16 19.39 -36.39
C LYS A 278 8.41 20.73 -36.27
N GLU A 279 7.33 20.74 -35.49
CA GLU A 279 6.45 21.89 -35.29
C GLU A 279 6.10 22.04 -33.80
N PRO A 280 5.72 23.25 -33.33
CA PRO A 280 5.28 23.45 -31.95
C PRO A 280 3.91 22.82 -31.69
N MET A 281 3.80 22.12 -30.56
CA MET A 281 2.57 21.50 -30.07
C MET A 281 1.90 22.38 -29.01
N SER A 282 0.58 22.28 -28.89
CA SER A 282 -0.19 22.98 -27.86
C SER A 282 -0.19 22.24 -26.52
N TYR A 283 -0.12 20.91 -26.54
CA TYR A 283 -0.17 20.07 -25.35
C TYR A 283 0.51 18.71 -25.61
N PHE A 284 1.07 18.13 -24.55
CA PHE A 284 1.62 16.78 -24.53
C PHE A 284 1.00 15.98 -23.37
N SER A 285 0.83 14.68 -23.58
CA SER A 285 0.60 13.68 -22.54
C SER A 285 1.24 12.34 -22.95
N GLN A 286 1.27 11.37 -22.05
CA GLN A 286 1.88 10.05 -22.27
C GLN A 286 0.87 8.94 -21.95
N ALA A 287 0.99 7.80 -22.64
CA ALA A 287 0.12 6.63 -22.48
C ALA A 287 0.87 5.32 -22.78
N GLY A 288 0.16 4.18 -22.75
CA GLY A 288 0.74 2.84 -22.94
C GLY A 288 1.32 2.25 -21.67
N ASN A 289 2.02 1.12 -21.76
CA ASN A 289 2.72 0.49 -20.63
C ASN A 289 4.23 0.75 -20.69
N GLU A 290 4.99 0.30 -19.68
CA GLU A 290 6.46 0.49 -19.64
C GLU A 290 7.19 -0.07 -20.87
N LYS A 291 6.66 -1.14 -21.48
CA LYS A 291 7.26 -1.77 -22.67
C LYS A 291 6.94 -0.98 -23.94
N THR A 292 5.76 -0.37 -24.00
CA THR A 292 5.21 0.25 -25.22
C THR A 292 4.63 1.64 -24.94
N PRO A 293 5.43 2.60 -24.42
CA PRO A 293 4.94 3.94 -24.16
C PRO A 293 4.70 4.72 -25.46
N VAL A 294 3.65 5.54 -25.46
CA VAL A 294 3.30 6.44 -26.56
C VAL A 294 3.15 7.86 -26.06
N ILE A 295 3.36 8.81 -26.96
CA ILE A 295 3.20 10.24 -26.72
C ILE A 295 1.93 10.68 -27.43
N LEU A 296 1.05 11.37 -26.71
CA LEU A 296 -0.10 12.05 -27.31
C LEU A 296 0.24 13.53 -27.38
N ALA A 297 0.09 14.13 -28.56
CA ALA A 297 0.33 15.56 -28.76
C ALA A 297 -0.87 16.19 -29.44
N THR A 298 -1.09 17.48 -29.19
CA THR A 298 -2.09 18.28 -29.92
C THR A 298 -1.42 19.37 -30.76
N ASN A 299 -1.88 19.56 -31.99
CA ASN A 299 -1.46 20.69 -32.82
C ASN A 299 -2.19 22.00 -32.44
N LYS A 300 -1.88 23.10 -33.14
CA LYS A 300 -2.51 24.41 -32.93
C LYS A 300 -4.04 24.43 -33.14
N SER A 301 -4.55 23.52 -33.97
CA SER A 301 -6.00 23.32 -34.18
C SER A 301 -6.64 22.44 -33.10
N LYS A 302 -5.91 22.10 -32.03
CA LYS A 302 -6.35 21.24 -30.92
C LYS A 302 -6.77 19.82 -31.34
N LYS A 303 -6.31 19.35 -32.51
CA LYS A 303 -6.46 17.95 -32.89
C LYS A 303 -5.30 17.14 -32.30
N TYR A 304 -5.59 15.94 -31.83
CA TYR A 304 -4.67 14.98 -31.24
C TYR A 304 -4.09 14.04 -32.31
N ALA A 305 -2.84 13.63 -32.09
CA ALA A 305 -2.18 12.51 -32.77
C ALA A 305 -1.37 11.67 -31.78
N VAL A 306 -1.10 10.42 -32.17
CA VAL A 306 -0.28 9.48 -31.42
C VAL A 306 1.11 9.43 -32.04
N PHE A 307 2.13 9.45 -31.20
CA PHE A 307 3.53 9.29 -31.58
C PHE A 307 4.15 8.15 -30.77
N SER A 308 5.12 7.46 -31.36
CA SER A 308 5.98 6.55 -30.62
C SER A 308 6.85 7.31 -29.61
N LYS A 309 7.50 6.61 -28.66
CA LYS A 309 8.48 7.20 -27.73
C LYS A 309 9.61 7.99 -28.40
N ASN A 310 9.98 7.65 -29.63
CA ASN A 310 10.99 8.35 -30.41
C ASN A 310 10.39 9.48 -31.27
N PHE A 311 9.17 9.91 -30.96
CA PHE A 311 8.44 10.96 -31.67
C PHE A 311 8.16 10.68 -33.16
N LYS A 312 8.23 9.42 -33.60
CA LYS A 312 7.72 9.01 -34.93
C LYS A 312 6.18 9.06 -34.91
N PRO A 313 5.51 9.75 -35.86
CA PRO A 313 4.06 9.79 -35.93
C PRO A 313 3.49 8.38 -36.20
N LEU A 314 2.48 8.00 -35.42
CA LEU A 314 1.73 6.75 -35.56
C LEU A 314 0.33 6.99 -36.12
N THR A 315 -0.23 8.19 -35.89
CA THR A 315 -1.48 8.65 -36.50
C THR A 315 -1.33 10.08 -37.03
N GLU A 316 -2.29 10.52 -37.84
CA GLU A 316 -2.46 11.92 -38.21
C GLU A 316 -3.16 12.72 -37.10
N PHE A 317 -3.09 14.06 -37.17
CA PHE A 317 -3.79 14.99 -36.27
C PHE A 317 -5.27 15.12 -36.63
N ILE A 318 -6.04 14.04 -36.46
CA ILE A 318 -7.45 13.96 -36.86
C ILE A 318 -8.40 13.79 -35.68
N TYR A 319 -7.90 13.47 -34.49
CA TYR A 319 -8.73 13.17 -33.33
C TYR A 319 -9.06 14.43 -32.53
N ASP A 320 -10.31 14.61 -32.11
CA ASP A 320 -10.71 15.70 -31.22
C ASP A 320 -10.25 15.45 -29.79
N TYR A 321 -10.22 14.19 -29.40
CA TYR A 321 -9.75 13.73 -28.11
C TYR A 321 -9.35 12.26 -28.19
N ILE A 322 -8.28 11.90 -27.48
CA ILE A 322 -7.85 10.51 -27.30
C ILE A 322 -7.89 10.22 -25.80
N LYS A 323 -8.76 9.29 -25.38
CA LYS A 323 -8.75 8.74 -24.01
C LYS A 323 -7.75 7.58 -23.97
N PRO A 324 -6.60 7.70 -23.26
CA PRO A 324 -5.58 6.67 -23.24
C PRO A 324 -5.89 5.51 -22.28
N SER A 325 -5.27 4.36 -22.51
CA SER A 325 -5.09 3.29 -21.52
C SER A 325 -3.68 2.70 -21.60
N ASN A 326 -3.35 1.75 -20.73
CA ASN A 326 -2.08 1.03 -20.77
C ASN A 326 -1.95 0.03 -21.96
N TYR A 327 -3.04 -0.23 -22.72
CA TYR A 327 -3.06 -1.24 -23.80
C TYR A 327 -3.70 -0.78 -25.10
N PHE A 328 -4.57 0.22 -25.06
CA PHE A 328 -5.25 0.75 -26.24
C PHE A 328 -5.57 2.23 -26.06
N LEU A 329 -5.97 2.88 -27.13
CA LEU A 329 -6.32 4.28 -27.17
C LEU A 329 -7.72 4.40 -27.75
N ASN A 330 -8.54 5.27 -27.16
CA ASN A 330 -9.89 5.52 -27.61
C ASN A 330 -9.98 6.92 -28.23
N GLY A 331 -9.87 6.99 -29.55
CA GLY A 331 -9.91 8.23 -30.32
C GLY A 331 -11.34 8.64 -30.67
N THR A 332 -11.65 9.93 -30.58
CA THR A 332 -12.93 10.50 -31.03
C THR A 332 -12.69 11.45 -32.21
N ILE A 333 -13.55 11.37 -33.22
CA ILE A 333 -13.51 12.20 -34.43
C ILE A 333 -14.90 12.79 -34.63
N GLU A 334 -14.98 14.11 -34.75
CA GLU A 334 -16.18 14.84 -35.15
C GLU A 334 -16.56 14.45 -36.58
N ALA A 335 -17.76 13.87 -36.74
CA ALA A 335 -18.31 13.64 -38.07
C ALA A 335 -18.87 14.96 -38.60
N SER A 336 -18.44 15.37 -39.80
CA SER A 336 -18.85 16.61 -40.45
C SER A 336 -20.38 16.74 -40.45
N GLY A 337 -20.94 17.64 -39.64
CA GLY A 337 -22.37 17.96 -39.62
C GLY A 337 -23.28 17.06 -38.78
N ALA A 338 -22.77 16.20 -37.89
CA ALA A 338 -23.60 15.34 -37.03
C ALA A 338 -23.50 15.69 -35.54
N GLN A 339 -24.59 15.48 -34.79
CA GLN A 339 -24.58 15.48 -33.31
C GLN A 339 -23.85 14.26 -32.71
N GLU A 340 -23.39 13.31 -33.54
CA GLU A 340 -22.73 12.08 -33.11
C GLU A 340 -21.23 12.09 -33.44
N ARG A 341 -20.40 11.86 -32.41
CA ARG A 341 -18.95 11.69 -32.56
C ARG A 341 -18.62 10.24 -32.91
N LYS A 342 -17.80 10.02 -33.94
CA LYS A 342 -17.29 8.69 -34.27
C LYS A 342 -16.17 8.32 -33.31
N THR A 343 -16.23 7.11 -32.76
CA THR A 343 -15.20 6.57 -31.87
C THR A 343 -14.36 5.51 -32.58
N VAL A 344 -13.05 5.54 -32.40
CA VAL A 344 -12.08 4.59 -32.97
C VAL A 344 -11.22 4.03 -31.85
N LEU A 345 -11.40 2.74 -31.55
CA LEU A 345 -10.51 2.00 -30.66
C LEU A 345 -9.27 1.56 -31.44
N MET A 346 -8.08 1.92 -30.95
CA MET A 346 -6.82 1.62 -31.60
C MET A 346 -5.81 1.04 -30.61
N ASN A 347 -4.88 0.22 -31.10
CA ASN A 347 -3.77 -0.27 -30.30
C ASN A 347 -2.73 0.84 -30.05
N LEU A 348 -1.67 0.53 -29.28
CA LEU A 348 -0.61 1.49 -28.99
C LEU A 348 0.27 1.84 -30.21
N GLU A 349 0.15 1.10 -31.31
CA GLU A 349 0.75 1.47 -32.60
C GLU A 349 -0.13 2.43 -33.42
N GLY A 350 -1.26 2.90 -32.87
CA GLY A 350 -2.19 3.80 -33.56
C GLY A 350 -3.05 3.12 -34.62
N LYS A 351 -3.05 1.78 -34.68
CA LYS A 351 -3.83 1.01 -35.65
C LYS A 351 -5.22 0.68 -35.09
N PRO A 352 -6.30 0.88 -35.87
CA PRO A 352 -7.64 0.50 -35.44
C PRO A 352 -7.72 -1.00 -35.08
N ILE A 353 -8.32 -1.30 -33.94
CA ILE A 353 -8.62 -2.67 -33.51
C ILE A 353 -9.85 -3.13 -34.28
N LYS A 354 -9.73 -4.26 -35.00
CA LYS A 354 -10.82 -4.86 -35.76
C LYS A 354 -11.38 -6.07 -35.02
N PHE A 355 -12.69 -6.07 -34.82
CA PHE A 355 -13.40 -7.24 -34.31
C PHE A 355 -13.99 -7.98 -35.50
N ASN A 356 -13.41 -9.12 -35.87
CA ASN A 356 -13.86 -9.93 -37.02
C ASN A 356 -15.09 -10.78 -36.66
N VAL A 357 -16.06 -10.17 -35.98
CA VAL A 357 -17.30 -10.79 -35.51
C VAL A 357 -18.37 -9.71 -35.47
N ASP A 358 -19.61 -10.07 -35.76
CA ASP A 358 -20.76 -9.17 -35.70
C ASP A 358 -21.25 -9.03 -34.24
N TYR A 359 -21.47 -7.79 -33.78
CA TYR A 359 -21.84 -7.43 -32.41
C TYR A 359 -22.74 -6.17 -32.37
N ASP A 360 -23.58 -6.08 -31.35
CA ASP A 360 -24.52 -4.96 -31.17
C ASP A 360 -23.87 -3.80 -30.40
N GLN A 361 -23.00 -4.10 -29.43
CA GLN A 361 -22.36 -3.11 -28.57
C GLN A 361 -20.92 -3.51 -28.20
N LEU A 362 -20.00 -2.54 -28.23
CA LEU A 362 -18.65 -2.65 -27.70
C LEU A 362 -18.63 -2.03 -26.29
N ARG A 363 -18.19 -2.79 -25.28
CA ARG A 363 -17.92 -2.28 -23.93
C ARG A 363 -16.42 -2.33 -23.66
N PHE A 364 -15.88 -1.23 -23.15
CA PHE A 364 -14.50 -1.15 -22.70
C PHE A 364 -14.34 -0.09 -21.61
N LYS A 365 -13.28 -0.20 -20.81
CA LYS A 365 -12.88 0.85 -19.87
C LYS A 365 -11.41 1.17 -20.07
N THR A 366 -11.16 2.45 -20.27
CA THR A 366 -9.83 3.08 -20.24
C THR A 366 -9.58 3.59 -18.83
N ASN A 367 -8.37 3.43 -18.31
CA ASN A 367 -8.01 3.91 -16.97
C ASN A 367 -8.11 5.44 -16.86
N GLU A 368 -8.40 5.94 -15.65
CA GLU A 368 -8.28 7.36 -15.29
C GLU A 368 -7.04 7.63 -14.42
N PHE A 369 -6.35 6.57 -13.95
CA PHE A 369 -5.17 6.64 -13.08
C PHE A 369 -4.03 5.73 -13.59
N ASP A 370 -2.78 6.16 -13.40
CA ASP A 370 -1.57 5.56 -14.00
C ASP A 370 -1.26 4.11 -13.53
N ASP A 371 -1.81 3.68 -12.38
CA ASP A 371 -1.36 2.46 -11.67
C ASP A 371 -2.30 1.24 -11.79
N VAL A 372 -3.41 1.34 -12.54
CA VAL A 372 -4.38 0.21 -12.68
C VAL A 372 -4.05 -0.61 -13.92
N ALA A 373 -3.74 -1.90 -13.74
CA ALA A 373 -2.98 -2.64 -14.74
C ALA A 373 -3.75 -3.15 -15.96
N GLU A 374 -5.06 -3.01 -16.15
CA GLU A 374 -5.74 -3.72 -17.25
C GLU A 374 -6.97 -3.02 -17.83
N ALA A 375 -7.02 -2.95 -19.16
CA ALA A 375 -8.11 -2.36 -19.91
C ALA A 375 -8.97 -3.49 -20.51
N PHE A 376 -10.15 -3.73 -19.95
CA PHE A 376 -11.02 -4.84 -20.37
C PHE A 376 -11.85 -4.45 -21.60
N ILE A 377 -12.05 -5.41 -22.52
CA ILE A 377 -12.90 -5.25 -23.70
C ILE A 377 -13.87 -6.42 -23.77
N SER A 378 -15.16 -6.14 -23.91
CA SER A 378 -16.18 -7.13 -24.23
C SER A 378 -17.10 -6.67 -25.35
N LEU A 379 -17.62 -7.64 -26.09
CA LEU A 379 -18.63 -7.44 -27.12
C LEU A 379 -19.96 -7.97 -26.60
N ARG A 380 -21.05 -7.28 -26.91
CA ARG A 380 -22.42 -7.74 -26.63
C ARG A 380 -23.12 -8.08 -27.92
N LYS A 381 -23.85 -9.20 -27.93
CA LYS A 381 -24.75 -9.62 -29.00
C LYS A 381 -25.97 -10.33 -28.41
N LYS A 382 -27.19 -9.92 -28.77
CA LYS A 382 -28.45 -10.56 -28.32
C LYS A 382 -28.46 -10.84 -26.81
N ASP A 383 -28.14 -9.82 -26.02
CA ASP A 383 -28.09 -9.85 -24.55
C ASP A 383 -27.00 -10.72 -23.90
N LYS A 384 -26.10 -11.30 -24.69
CA LYS A 384 -24.94 -12.03 -24.17
C LYS A 384 -23.65 -11.27 -24.46
N PHE A 385 -22.67 -11.48 -23.59
CA PHE A 385 -21.32 -10.92 -23.71
C PHE A 385 -20.30 -11.98 -24.11
N ALA A 386 -19.30 -11.54 -24.85
CA ALA A 386 -18.10 -12.27 -25.18
C ALA A 386 -16.85 -11.47 -24.81
N ILE A 387 -15.79 -12.18 -24.43
CA ILE A 387 -14.48 -11.61 -24.11
C ILE A 387 -13.66 -11.50 -25.39
N VAL A 388 -12.98 -10.37 -25.56
CA VAL A 388 -11.99 -10.18 -26.63
C VAL A 388 -10.67 -9.69 -26.04
N ASN A 389 -9.55 -10.13 -26.60
CA ASN A 389 -8.25 -9.63 -26.19
C ASN A 389 -7.97 -8.24 -26.78
N HIS A 390 -6.84 -7.63 -26.38
CA HIS A 390 -6.45 -6.29 -26.84
C HIS A 390 -6.12 -6.19 -28.34
N GLN A 391 -6.03 -7.32 -29.06
CA GLN A 391 -5.88 -7.36 -30.51
C GLN A 391 -7.23 -7.50 -31.25
N GLY A 392 -8.35 -7.57 -30.53
CA GLY A 392 -9.69 -7.75 -31.09
C GLY A 392 -10.04 -9.20 -31.43
N LYS A 393 -9.21 -10.17 -31.01
CA LYS A 393 -9.51 -11.61 -31.17
C LYS A 393 -10.51 -12.04 -30.10
N LEU A 394 -11.54 -12.76 -30.53
CA LEU A 394 -12.52 -13.41 -29.66
C LEU A 394 -11.84 -14.49 -28.80
N ILE A 395 -12.04 -14.40 -27.48
CA ILE A 395 -11.53 -15.35 -26.47
C ILE A 395 -12.63 -16.29 -25.98
N SER A 396 -13.89 -15.85 -26.01
CA SER A 396 -15.06 -16.66 -25.65
C SER A 396 -16.20 -16.48 -26.63
N ASP A 397 -17.12 -17.44 -26.68
CA ASP A 397 -18.42 -17.23 -27.32
C ASP A 397 -19.27 -16.19 -26.58
N PHE A 398 -20.37 -15.74 -27.22
CA PHE A 398 -21.38 -14.87 -26.60
C PHE A 398 -22.28 -15.67 -25.66
N VAL A 399 -21.77 -15.98 -24.46
CA VAL A 399 -22.43 -16.87 -23.49
C VAL A 399 -22.65 -16.24 -22.13
N TYR A 400 -21.96 -15.16 -21.82
CA TYR A 400 -22.04 -14.53 -20.50
C TYR A 400 -23.27 -13.61 -20.42
N ASP A 401 -24.04 -13.74 -19.35
CA ASP A 401 -25.08 -12.75 -19.00
C ASP A 401 -24.44 -11.43 -18.61
N GLU A 402 -23.26 -11.50 -17.97
CA GLU A 402 -22.55 -10.35 -17.44
C GLU A 402 -21.05 -10.66 -17.33
N ILE A 403 -20.20 -9.65 -17.57
CA ILE A 403 -18.77 -9.72 -17.27
C ILE A 403 -18.40 -8.46 -16.50
N LEU A 404 -17.91 -8.64 -15.28
CA LEU A 404 -17.65 -7.61 -14.29
C LEU A 404 -16.20 -7.73 -13.82
N PRO A 405 -15.26 -7.01 -14.44
CA PRO A 405 -13.92 -6.92 -13.89
C PRO A 405 -13.96 -6.26 -12.50
N GLU A 406 -13.10 -6.70 -11.59
CA GLU A 406 -13.10 -6.28 -10.19
C GLU A 406 -13.10 -4.75 -10.00
N CYS A 407 -12.37 -4.00 -10.82
CA CYS A 407 -12.32 -2.54 -10.79
C CYS A 407 -13.62 -1.83 -11.19
N PHE A 408 -14.69 -2.58 -11.48
CA PHE A 408 -16.06 -2.10 -11.66
C PHE A 408 -16.96 -2.40 -10.47
N VAL A 409 -16.47 -3.11 -9.46
CA VAL A 409 -17.20 -3.47 -8.24
C VAL A 409 -16.78 -2.51 -7.14
N ALA A 410 -17.75 -1.83 -6.53
CA ALA A 410 -17.49 -0.95 -5.39
C ALA A 410 -17.34 -1.78 -4.11
N SER A 411 -16.28 -1.52 -3.33
CA SER A 411 -16.03 -2.18 -2.04
C SER A 411 -17.00 -1.73 -0.94
N ASP A 412 -17.64 -0.57 -1.09
CA ASP A 412 -18.45 0.08 -0.04
C ASP A 412 -19.95 -0.25 -0.10
N LYS A 413 -20.42 -1.01 -1.10
CA LYS A 413 -21.86 -1.29 -1.28
C LYS A 413 -22.21 -2.72 -1.69
N PHE A 414 -21.68 -3.73 -0.98
CA PHE A 414 -22.25 -5.08 -0.75
C PHE A 414 -23.15 -5.75 -1.83
N SER A 415 -22.99 -5.41 -3.11
CA SER A 415 -23.86 -5.84 -4.19
C SER A 415 -23.22 -5.52 -5.53
N LEU A 416 -23.32 -6.45 -6.48
CA LEU A 416 -22.91 -6.26 -7.87
C LEU A 416 -23.93 -5.40 -8.65
N TYR A 417 -24.69 -4.51 -7.98
CA TYR A 417 -25.60 -3.60 -8.67
C TYR A 417 -24.81 -2.43 -9.25
N GLU A 418 -24.96 -2.20 -10.56
CA GLU A 418 -24.46 -1.03 -11.29
C GLU A 418 -25.03 0.27 -10.69
N GLU A 419 -24.49 0.78 -9.59
CA GLU A 419 -24.71 2.16 -9.18
C GLU A 419 -23.44 2.82 -8.65
N ARG A 420 -22.95 3.74 -9.49
CA ARG A 420 -21.95 4.81 -9.26
C ARG A 420 -20.48 4.40 -9.34
N LEU A 421 -19.96 4.58 -10.56
CA LEU A 421 -18.66 5.18 -10.93
C LEU A 421 -17.75 5.60 -9.75
N MET A 422 -17.08 4.65 -9.11
CA MET A 422 -15.78 4.89 -8.47
C MET A 422 -14.86 3.75 -8.87
N SER A 423 -13.71 4.09 -9.45
CA SER A 423 -12.66 3.14 -9.80
C SER A 423 -11.97 2.66 -8.53
N ALA A 424 -11.91 1.35 -8.32
CA ALA A 424 -10.94 0.82 -7.39
C ALA A 424 -9.53 1.20 -7.88
N ASN A 425 -8.71 1.84 -7.03
CA ASN A 425 -7.35 2.26 -7.36
C ASN A 425 -6.35 1.08 -7.26
N HIS A 426 -6.71 -0.08 -7.83
CA HIS A 426 -5.84 -1.25 -7.93
C HIS A 426 -6.11 -2.01 -9.24
N PRO A 427 -5.11 -2.73 -9.78
CA PRO A 427 -5.32 -3.67 -10.88
C PRO A 427 -6.42 -4.69 -10.55
N ASN A 428 -7.13 -5.16 -11.58
CA ASN A 428 -8.01 -6.33 -11.41
C ASN A 428 -7.14 -7.50 -10.93
N ARG A 429 -7.46 -8.07 -9.78
CA ARG A 429 -6.88 -9.33 -9.30
C ARG A 429 -7.54 -10.52 -10.02
N PHE A 430 -8.78 -10.34 -10.45
CA PHE A 430 -9.61 -11.34 -11.13
C PHE A 430 -10.82 -10.66 -11.80
N ILE A 431 -11.64 -11.44 -12.50
CA ILE A 431 -12.84 -10.99 -13.21
C ILE A 431 -14.04 -11.83 -12.76
N TYR A 432 -15.11 -11.17 -12.33
CA TYR A 432 -16.39 -11.84 -12.08
C TYR A 432 -17.15 -12.02 -13.38
N PHE A 433 -17.91 -13.10 -13.49
CA PHE A 433 -18.82 -13.31 -14.60
C PHE A 433 -20.12 -13.92 -14.13
N LYS A 434 -21.18 -13.67 -14.89
CA LYS A 434 -22.47 -14.33 -14.74
C LYS A 434 -22.76 -15.13 -15.99
N LYS A 435 -23.07 -16.40 -15.81
CA LYS A 435 -23.50 -17.30 -16.88
C LYS A 435 -24.60 -18.20 -16.35
N ASP A 436 -25.69 -18.31 -17.10
CA ASP A 436 -26.88 -19.08 -16.75
C ASP A 436 -27.45 -18.64 -15.38
N ASN A 437 -27.47 -17.32 -15.16
CA ASN A 437 -27.88 -16.67 -13.91
C ASN A 437 -27.05 -16.99 -12.65
N LYS A 438 -25.89 -17.64 -12.79
CA LYS A 438 -24.98 -17.94 -11.69
C LYS A 438 -23.65 -17.20 -11.85
N TYR A 439 -23.06 -16.81 -10.73
CA TYR A 439 -21.80 -16.10 -10.67
C TYR A 439 -20.62 -17.06 -10.53
N GLY A 440 -19.54 -16.73 -11.23
CA GLY A 440 -18.22 -17.36 -11.13
C GLY A 440 -17.11 -16.31 -11.20
N ILE A 441 -15.86 -16.78 -11.11
CA ILE A 441 -14.65 -15.94 -11.15
C ILE A 441 -13.68 -16.56 -12.16
N MET A 442 -13.02 -15.72 -12.94
CA MET A 442 -11.89 -16.08 -13.80
C MET A 442 -10.67 -15.23 -13.45
N ASP A 443 -9.48 -15.72 -13.78
CA ASP A 443 -8.26 -14.92 -13.72
C ASP A 443 -8.15 -13.97 -14.93
N ASN A 444 -7.10 -13.13 -14.94
CA ASN A 444 -6.89 -12.14 -16.01
C ASN A 444 -6.47 -12.77 -17.36
N ASP A 445 -6.12 -14.06 -17.37
CA ASP A 445 -5.95 -14.86 -18.59
C ASP A 445 -7.28 -15.48 -19.06
N TYR A 446 -8.39 -15.07 -18.44
CA TYR A 446 -9.77 -15.52 -18.70
C TYR A 446 -10.01 -17.00 -18.41
N LYS A 447 -9.15 -17.64 -17.61
CA LYS A 447 -9.37 -19.01 -17.14
C LYS A 447 -10.29 -19.00 -15.94
N VAL A 448 -11.38 -19.77 -16.01
CA VAL A 448 -12.29 -19.94 -14.87
C VAL A 448 -11.54 -20.52 -13.67
N ILE A 449 -11.58 -19.81 -12.55
CA ILE A 449 -10.98 -20.22 -11.26
C ILE A 449 -12.05 -20.59 -10.23
N LEU A 450 -13.25 -20.04 -10.35
CA LEU A 450 -14.43 -20.43 -9.60
C LEU A 450 -15.60 -20.62 -10.57
N ASN A 451 -16.11 -21.85 -10.67
CA ASN A 451 -17.23 -22.18 -11.56
C ASN A 451 -18.50 -21.41 -11.22
N ASN A 452 -19.33 -21.12 -12.22
CA ASN A 452 -20.61 -20.41 -12.09
C ASN A 452 -21.69 -21.29 -11.44
N THR A 453 -21.55 -21.57 -10.15
CA THR A 453 -22.56 -22.32 -9.37
C THR A 453 -23.19 -21.51 -8.24
N TYR A 454 -22.75 -20.26 -8.06
CA TYR A 454 -23.13 -19.41 -6.94
C TYR A 454 -24.23 -18.42 -7.35
N ASP A 455 -25.13 -18.15 -6.42
CA ASP A 455 -26.20 -17.15 -6.60
C ASP A 455 -25.69 -15.73 -6.39
N MET A 456 -24.58 -15.57 -5.67
CA MET A 456 -24.00 -14.28 -5.35
C MET A 456 -22.52 -14.45 -4.99
N ILE A 457 -21.70 -13.48 -5.38
CA ILE A 457 -20.32 -13.31 -4.95
C ILE A 457 -20.17 -11.84 -4.50
N ILE A 458 -19.57 -11.60 -3.33
CA ILE A 458 -19.34 -10.26 -2.77
C ILE A 458 -17.89 -10.17 -2.30
N GLU A 459 -17.25 -9.03 -2.50
CA GLU A 459 -15.90 -8.78 -2.00
C GLU A 459 -15.82 -8.78 -0.48
N SER A 460 -14.73 -9.36 0.03
CA SER A 460 -14.33 -9.16 1.42
C SER A 460 -13.38 -7.97 1.51
N ILE A 461 -13.42 -7.27 2.64
CA ILE A 461 -12.37 -6.31 3.00
C ILE A 461 -11.04 -7.02 3.31
N LEU A 462 -11.06 -8.34 3.49
CA LEU A 462 -9.86 -9.17 3.63
C LEU A 462 -9.42 -9.66 2.26
N ASP A 463 -8.32 -9.12 1.75
CA ASP A 463 -7.65 -9.64 0.56
C ASP A 463 -6.96 -10.99 0.87
N PRO A 464 -7.02 -12.02 0.00
CA PRO A 464 -7.75 -12.14 -1.27
C PRO A 464 -9.03 -12.97 -1.16
N TYR A 465 -9.91 -12.64 -0.21
CA TYR A 465 -11.14 -13.40 0.05
C TYR A 465 -12.38 -12.76 -0.60
N VAL A 466 -13.34 -13.62 -0.97
CA VAL A 466 -14.69 -13.22 -1.37
C VAL A 466 -15.73 -14.06 -0.62
N TYR A 467 -16.90 -13.47 -0.39
CA TYR A 467 -18.07 -14.16 0.14
C TYR A 467 -18.87 -14.78 -0.99
N ILE A 468 -19.16 -16.06 -0.88
CA ILE A 468 -19.92 -16.84 -1.85
C ILE A 468 -21.26 -17.26 -1.25
N ALA A 469 -22.36 -17.17 -2.02
CA ALA A 469 -23.67 -17.59 -1.54
C ALA A 469 -24.40 -18.55 -2.49
N LYS A 470 -25.17 -19.46 -1.91
CA LYS A 470 -26.11 -20.36 -2.61
C LYS A 470 -27.47 -20.33 -1.94
N TYR A 471 -28.55 -20.45 -2.70
CA TYR A 471 -29.87 -20.74 -2.12
C TYR A 471 -29.94 -22.20 -1.67
N SER A 472 -30.40 -22.42 -0.44
CA SER A 472 -30.72 -23.72 0.13
C SER A 472 -32.02 -23.60 0.92
N SER A 473 -33.02 -24.41 0.56
CA SER A 473 -34.37 -24.37 1.15
C SER A 473 -34.99 -22.96 1.20
N GLY A 474 -34.86 -22.20 0.10
CA GLY A 474 -35.40 -20.84 -0.04
C GLY A 474 -34.63 -19.75 0.72
N LYS A 475 -33.54 -20.09 1.43
CA LYS A 475 -32.70 -19.12 2.16
C LYS A 475 -31.29 -19.09 1.57
N LYS A 476 -30.66 -17.91 1.59
CA LYS A 476 -29.24 -17.79 1.22
C LYS A 476 -28.38 -18.41 2.31
N LYS A 477 -27.39 -19.19 1.89
CA LYS A 477 -26.31 -19.70 2.73
C LYS A 477 -25.00 -19.09 2.27
N TRP A 478 -24.18 -18.64 3.21
CA TRP A 478 -22.94 -17.92 2.95
C TRP A 478 -21.71 -18.74 3.31
N GLY A 479 -20.66 -18.56 2.51
CA GLY A 479 -19.35 -19.18 2.63
C GLY A 479 -18.24 -18.21 2.21
N VAL A 480 -17.00 -18.69 2.22
CA VAL A 480 -15.80 -17.91 1.90
C VAL A 480 -14.95 -18.67 0.89
N TYR A 481 -14.49 -17.94 -0.12
CA TYR A 481 -13.53 -18.43 -1.11
C TYR A 481 -12.28 -17.54 -1.09
N ASN A 482 -11.10 -18.16 -1.05
CA ASN A 482 -9.83 -17.47 -1.23
C ASN A 482 -9.45 -17.51 -2.71
N VAL A 483 -9.43 -16.34 -3.35
CA VAL A 483 -9.18 -16.22 -4.78
C VAL A 483 -7.71 -16.45 -5.12
N GLY A 484 -6.79 -15.99 -4.26
CA GLY A 484 -5.35 -16.16 -4.46
C GLY A 484 -4.91 -17.63 -4.39
N GLU A 485 -5.42 -18.38 -3.42
CA GLU A 485 -5.17 -19.83 -3.27
C GLU A 485 -6.06 -20.69 -4.18
N ARG A 486 -7.04 -20.08 -4.86
CA ARG A 486 -8.08 -20.75 -5.65
C ARG A 486 -8.80 -21.86 -4.86
N LYS A 487 -9.19 -21.54 -3.62
CA LYS A 487 -9.67 -22.53 -2.65
C LYS A 487 -10.94 -22.06 -1.93
N GLU A 488 -11.92 -22.96 -1.86
CA GLU A 488 -13.06 -22.79 -0.94
C GLU A 488 -12.57 -22.99 0.50
N ILE A 489 -12.68 -21.94 1.31
CA ILE A 489 -12.24 -21.94 2.71
C ILE A 489 -13.38 -22.38 3.62
N ILE A 490 -14.57 -21.87 3.34
CA ILE A 490 -15.80 -22.19 4.06
C ILE A 490 -16.90 -22.41 3.01
N ALA A 491 -17.44 -23.62 2.95
CA ALA A 491 -18.60 -23.92 2.11
C ALA A 491 -19.83 -23.09 2.52
N PRO A 492 -20.72 -22.70 1.58
CA PRO A 492 -21.95 -22.00 1.89
C PRO A 492 -22.84 -22.73 2.92
N GLN A 493 -22.85 -22.26 4.17
CA GLN A 493 -23.59 -22.90 5.26
C GLN A 493 -24.18 -21.93 6.30
N PHE A 494 -23.74 -20.67 6.31
CA PHE A 494 -24.15 -19.68 7.32
C PHE A 494 -25.39 -18.89 6.92
N ASP A 495 -26.22 -18.56 7.89
CA ASP A 495 -27.57 -18.00 7.69
C ASP A 495 -27.57 -16.52 7.31
N THR A 496 -26.52 -15.80 7.69
CA THR A 496 -26.32 -14.38 7.36
C THR A 496 -25.03 -14.20 6.58
N GLN A 497 -24.91 -13.04 5.92
CA GLN A 497 -23.65 -12.65 5.31
C GLN A 497 -22.53 -12.68 6.36
N ILE A 498 -21.39 -13.25 5.97
CA ILE A 498 -20.21 -13.33 6.81
C ILE A 498 -19.60 -11.93 6.91
N LYS A 499 -19.25 -11.53 8.13
CA LYS A 499 -18.51 -10.30 8.39
C LYS A 499 -17.05 -10.63 8.64
N SER A 500 -16.17 -9.67 8.40
CA SER A 500 -14.75 -9.81 8.67
C SER A 500 -14.23 -8.71 9.58
N SER A 501 -13.32 -9.07 10.47
CA SER A 501 -12.52 -8.14 11.27
C SER A 501 -11.09 -8.66 11.36
N ASP A 502 -10.12 -7.82 10.96
CA ASP A 502 -8.68 -8.14 10.82
C ASP A 502 -8.39 -9.49 10.13
N GLN A 503 -8.18 -10.58 10.88
CA GLN A 503 -7.89 -11.91 10.30
C GLN A 503 -8.97 -12.95 10.61
N PHE A 504 -10.22 -12.51 10.81
CA PHE A 504 -11.31 -13.37 11.26
C PHE A 504 -12.58 -13.19 10.45
N PHE A 505 -13.34 -14.28 10.36
CA PHE A 505 -14.70 -14.34 9.85
C PHE A 505 -15.67 -14.52 11.01
N ILE A 506 -16.60 -13.57 11.16
CA ILE A 506 -17.70 -13.63 12.11
C ILE A 506 -18.89 -14.22 11.39
N VAL A 507 -19.38 -15.35 11.90
CA VAL A 507 -20.38 -16.18 11.24
C VAL A 507 -21.62 -16.33 12.10
N ASN A 508 -22.77 -16.52 11.47
CA ASN A 508 -24.04 -16.79 12.16
C ASN A 508 -24.68 -18.08 11.65
N ARG A 509 -25.13 -18.92 12.58
CA ARG A 509 -25.95 -20.10 12.29
C ARG A 509 -27.03 -20.25 13.34
N ASN A 510 -28.29 -20.39 12.91
CA ASN A 510 -29.46 -20.51 13.75
C ASN A 510 -29.57 -19.39 14.81
N GLY A 511 -29.19 -18.15 14.45
CA GLY A 511 -29.25 -16.99 15.35
C GLY A 511 -28.11 -16.90 16.36
N LYS A 512 -27.18 -17.86 16.39
CA LYS A 512 -25.98 -17.82 17.23
C LYS A 512 -24.75 -17.42 16.41
N TYR A 513 -23.79 -16.78 17.07
CA TYR A 513 -22.56 -16.26 16.48
C TYR A 513 -21.34 -17.08 16.91
N GLY A 514 -20.37 -17.18 16.02
CA GLY A 514 -19.05 -17.75 16.26
C GLY A 514 -17.99 -17.06 15.40
N VAL A 515 -16.74 -17.46 15.56
CA VAL A 515 -15.59 -16.86 14.88
C VAL A 515 -14.75 -17.95 14.24
N TYR A 516 -14.38 -17.74 12.98
CA TYR A 516 -13.49 -18.61 12.22
C TYR A 516 -12.26 -17.80 11.81
N ASN A 517 -11.10 -18.43 11.73
CA ASN A 517 -9.90 -17.77 11.18
C ASN A 517 -9.91 -17.78 9.64
N THR A 518 -8.93 -17.13 9.03
CA THR A 518 -8.77 -17.07 7.57
C THR A 518 -8.53 -18.42 6.89
N GLN A 519 -8.19 -19.47 7.63
CA GLN A 519 -8.06 -20.84 7.13
C GLN A 519 -9.37 -21.65 7.28
N GLY A 520 -10.46 -21.05 7.76
CA GLY A 520 -11.74 -21.71 7.95
C GLY A 520 -11.80 -22.61 9.18
N LYS A 521 -10.86 -22.47 10.12
CA LYS A 521 -10.88 -23.17 11.40
C LYS A 521 -11.70 -22.37 12.41
N GLU A 522 -12.57 -23.07 13.14
CA GLU A 522 -13.32 -22.48 14.25
C GLU A 522 -12.37 -22.02 15.37
N VAL A 523 -12.52 -20.76 15.76
CA VAL A 523 -11.81 -20.09 16.86
C VAL A 523 -12.74 -19.94 18.06
N LEU A 524 -13.96 -19.45 17.81
CA LEU A 524 -15.03 -19.41 18.80
C LEU A 524 -16.23 -20.22 18.28
N PRO A 525 -16.77 -21.15 19.11
CA PRO A 525 -17.92 -21.94 18.72
C PRO A 525 -19.15 -21.06 18.51
N ILE A 526 -20.06 -21.54 17.66
CA ILE A 526 -21.29 -20.81 17.31
C ILE A 526 -22.35 -20.96 18.41
N ILE A 527 -22.12 -20.31 19.55
CA ILE A 527 -22.97 -20.40 20.76
C ILE A 527 -23.37 -19.02 21.31
N TYR A 528 -22.79 -17.93 20.81
CA TYR A 528 -23.00 -16.59 21.34
C TYR A 528 -24.30 -15.98 20.81
N ASP A 529 -25.10 -15.38 21.69
CA ASP A 529 -26.40 -14.79 21.34
C ASP A 529 -26.33 -13.53 20.47
N HIS A 530 -25.16 -12.90 20.43
CA HIS A 530 -24.96 -11.61 19.78
C HIS A 530 -23.62 -11.59 19.06
N GLU A 531 -23.48 -10.63 18.15
CA GLU A 531 -22.29 -10.47 17.35
C GLU A 531 -21.05 -10.19 18.22
N ILE A 532 -19.93 -10.79 17.82
CA ILE A 532 -18.67 -10.73 18.53
C ILE A 532 -17.83 -9.59 17.94
N SER A 533 -17.45 -8.62 18.76
CA SER A 533 -16.44 -7.62 18.41
C SER A 533 -15.05 -8.23 18.56
N ILE A 534 -14.18 -7.97 17.58
CA ILE A 534 -12.79 -8.39 17.58
C ILE A 534 -11.94 -7.16 17.35
N ASP A 535 -11.23 -6.74 18.39
CA ASP A 535 -10.39 -5.56 18.39
C ASP A 535 -8.92 -5.98 18.42
N LYS A 536 -8.15 -5.61 17.40
CA LYS A 536 -6.70 -5.87 17.38
C LYS A 536 -6.03 -5.03 18.46
N ARG A 537 -5.40 -5.70 19.44
CA ARG A 537 -4.64 -5.04 20.52
C ARG A 537 -3.16 -5.00 20.18
N TYR A 538 -2.62 -6.10 19.66
CA TYR A 538 -1.25 -6.18 19.16
C TYR A 538 -1.22 -7.10 17.95
N ASN A 539 -0.10 -7.16 17.22
CA ASN A 539 -0.01 -8.07 16.09
C ASN A 539 -0.21 -9.53 16.55
N GLY A 540 -1.22 -10.22 16.00
CA GLY A 540 -1.61 -11.55 16.48
C GLY A 540 -2.18 -11.59 17.90
N MET A 541 -2.59 -10.47 18.52
CA MET A 541 -3.30 -10.49 19.81
C MET A 541 -4.55 -9.62 19.77
N TYR A 542 -5.68 -10.22 20.14
CA TYR A 542 -7.00 -9.64 19.94
C TYR A 542 -7.76 -9.58 21.25
N TYR A 543 -8.58 -8.56 21.42
CA TYR A 543 -9.59 -8.48 22.47
C TYR A 543 -10.95 -8.80 21.88
N LEU A 544 -11.68 -9.71 22.53
CA LEU A 544 -12.98 -10.18 22.06
C LEU A 544 -14.05 -9.79 23.07
N SER A 545 -15.16 -9.23 22.57
CA SER A 545 -16.28 -8.82 23.41
C SER A 545 -17.63 -9.02 22.73
N GLN A 546 -18.68 -9.07 23.54
CA GLN A 546 -20.08 -9.14 23.09
C GLN A 546 -20.85 -7.99 23.75
N TYR A 547 -21.29 -7.00 22.96
CA TYR A 547 -21.89 -5.75 23.47
C TYR A 547 -21.09 -5.09 24.60
N GLY A 548 -19.76 -5.00 24.42
CA GLY A 548 -18.86 -4.44 25.43
C GLY A 548 -18.56 -5.38 26.60
N THR A 549 -19.27 -6.50 26.74
CA THR A 549 -18.96 -7.52 27.75
C THR A 549 -17.72 -8.31 27.33
N PRO A 550 -16.64 -8.32 28.13
CA PRO A 550 -15.41 -9.03 27.79
C PRO A 550 -15.66 -10.54 27.64
N ILE A 551 -15.24 -11.12 26.51
CA ILE A 551 -15.09 -12.59 26.36
C ILE A 551 -13.68 -12.98 26.83
N GLY A 552 -12.66 -12.24 26.37
CA GLY A 552 -11.27 -12.53 26.68
C GLY A 552 -10.30 -11.94 25.68
N TYR A 553 -9.03 -12.33 25.82
CA TYR A 553 -8.00 -12.09 24.82
C TYR A 553 -7.77 -13.34 23.99
N MET A 554 -7.42 -13.18 22.73
CA MET A 554 -6.90 -14.26 21.90
C MET A 554 -5.44 -13.99 21.60
N ASP A 555 -4.60 -15.01 21.79
CA ASP A 555 -3.16 -14.95 21.51
C ASP A 555 -2.81 -15.24 20.04
N SER A 556 -1.51 -15.21 19.72
CA SER A 556 -1.01 -15.41 18.35
C SER A 556 -1.16 -16.82 17.80
N LEU A 557 -1.48 -17.79 18.65
CA LEU A 557 -1.80 -19.16 18.24
C LEU A 557 -3.32 -19.38 18.13
N GLY A 558 -4.12 -18.35 18.39
CA GLY A 558 -5.59 -18.43 18.39
C GLY A 558 -6.17 -19.02 19.67
N ASN A 559 -5.40 -19.12 20.77
CA ASN A 559 -5.95 -19.59 22.04
C ASN A 559 -6.72 -18.47 22.74
N LEU A 560 -7.92 -18.80 23.22
CA LEU A 560 -8.73 -17.89 24.03
C LEU A 560 -8.29 -17.89 25.51
N ILE A 561 -7.89 -16.72 25.98
CA ILE A 561 -7.60 -16.37 27.37
C ILE A 561 -8.85 -15.69 27.92
N LYS A 562 -9.71 -16.48 28.57
CA LYS A 562 -11.01 -15.99 29.06
C LYS A 562 -10.82 -14.90 30.10
N SER A 563 -11.61 -13.84 29.98
CA SER A 563 -11.83 -12.91 31.08
C SER A 563 -12.72 -13.62 32.11
N THR A 564 -12.16 -14.16 33.19
CA THR A 564 -13.00 -14.56 34.33
C THR A 564 -13.68 -13.33 34.92
N PRO A 565 -14.95 -13.46 35.37
CA PRO A 565 -15.63 -12.43 36.17
C PRO A 565 -14.81 -12.00 37.38
#